data_AF-A0A7C5H4Z1-F1
#
_entry.id   AF-A0A7C5H4Z1-F1
#
_cell.length_a   1.000
_cell.length_b   1.000
_cell.length_c   1.000
_cell.angle_alpha   90.00
_cell.angle_beta   90.00
_cell.angle_gamma   90.00
#
_symmetry.space_group_name_H-M   'P 1'
#
loop_
_entity.id
_entity.type
_entity.pdbx_description
1 polymer ?
#
loop_
_entity_poly.entity_id
_entity_poly.type
_entity_poly.pdbx_seq_one_letter_code
_entity_poly.pdbx_strand_id
1 'polypeptide(L)'
;MAINLIAQNKKARHEYEILEKFEAGIVLQGSEVKALRARRSNLNDAYCRFIKGELHLVNAHIAHLETANRHFTKDERAPRKLLLHKKQL
;
A
#
# COMPACT_ATOMS: atom_id res chain seq x y z
N MET A 1 -21.78 6.01 -2.90
CA MET A 1 -20.65 5.61 -2.02
C MET A 1 -19.65 6.75 -2.03
N ALA A 2 -19.27 7.28 -0.86
CA ALA A 2 -18.23 8.31 -0.77
C ALA A 2 -16.86 7.63 -0.72
N ILE A 3 -16.04 7.86 -1.74
CA ILE A 3 -14.65 7.37 -1.78
C ILE A 3 -13.81 8.37 -1.00
N ASN A 4 -13.46 8.05 0.25
CA ASN A 4 -12.53 8.86 1.02
C ASN A 4 -11.10 8.52 0.59
N LEU A 5 -10.41 9.50 -0.01
CA LEU A 5 -8.99 9.37 -0.34
C LEU A 5 -8.18 9.22 0.94
N ILE A 6 -7.54 8.06 1.10
CA ILE A 6 -6.71 7.74 2.26
C ILE A 6 -5.29 8.27 2.06
N ALA A 7 -4.66 7.89 0.95
CA ALA A 7 -3.28 8.22 0.64
C ALA A 7 -3.11 8.38 -0.87
N GLN A 8 -2.22 9.28 -1.27
CA GLN A 8 -1.86 9.52 -2.67
C GLN A 8 -0.39 9.88 -2.76
N ASN A 9 0.36 9.20 -3.63
CA ASN A 9 1.73 9.59 -3.95
C ASN A 9 1.70 10.71 -5.01
N LYS A 10 1.82 11.97 -4.55
CA LYS A 10 1.90 13.12 -5.46
C LYS A 10 3.25 13.19 -6.17
N LYS A 11 4.34 12.82 -5.48
CA LYS A 11 5.71 12.87 -6.00
C LYS A 11 5.88 12.01 -7.26
N ALA A 12 5.30 10.80 -7.26
CA ALA A 12 5.31 9.90 -8.41
C ALA A 12 4.70 10.52 -9.69
N ARG A 13 3.72 11.43 -9.57
CA ARG A 13 3.12 12.13 -10.73
C ARG A 13 3.99 13.25 -11.29
N HIS A 14 4.95 13.75 -10.50
CA HIS A 14 5.87 14.79 -10.92
C HIS A 14 7.15 14.21 -11.50
N GLU A 15 7.63 13.09 -10.95
CA GLU A 15 8.91 12.47 -11.33
C GLU A 15 8.77 11.47 -12.49
N TYR A 16 7.58 10.90 -12.69
CA TYR A 16 7.34 9.88 -13.71
C TYR A 16 6.14 10.22 -14.58
N GLU A 17 6.24 9.84 -15.85
CA GLU A 17 5.11 9.86 -16.77
C GLU A 17 4.26 8.60 -16.59
N ILE A 18 2.94 8.78 -16.44
CA ILE A 18 2.01 7.67 -16.23
C ILE A 18 1.44 7.27 -17.59
N LEU A 19 1.90 6.14 -18.12
CA LEU A 19 1.40 5.57 -19.36
C LEU A 19 0.07 4.85 -19.15
N GLU A 20 0.02 3.95 -18.17
CA GLU A 20 -1.14 3.11 -17.87
C GLU A 20 -1.43 3.07 -16.37
N LYS A 21 -2.68 2.76 -16.02
CA LYS A 21 -3.14 2.66 -14.63
C LYS A 21 -3.85 1.34 -14.43
N PHE A 22 -3.48 0.65 -13.36
CA PHE A 22 -4.10 -0.61 -12.95
C PHE A 22 -4.78 -0.43 -11.60
N GLU A 23 -5.90 -1.14 -11.42
CA GLU A 23 -6.56 -1.25 -10.12
C GLU A 23 -6.19 -2.59 -9.49
N ALA A 24 -5.82 -2.58 -8.22
CA ALA A 24 -5.40 -3.75 -7.49
C ALA A 24 -5.96 -3.74 -6.07
N GLY A 25 -6.38 -4.90 -5.57
CA GLY A 25 -6.62 -5.09 -4.15
C GLY A 25 -5.29 -5.18 -3.39
N ILE A 26 -5.23 -4.68 -2.17
CA ILE A 26 -4.06 -4.82 -1.29
C ILE A 26 -4.41 -5.70 -0.10
N VAL A 27 -3.56 -6.68 0.19
CA VAL A 27 -3.71 -7.53 1.38
C VAL A 27 -3.13 -6.80 2.58
N LEU A 28 -3.99 -6.45 3.53
CA LEU A 28 -3.65 -5.71 4.75
C LEU A 28 -4.03 -6.49 6.00
N GLN A 29 -3.34 -6.21 7.09
CA GLN A 29 -3.73 -6.65 8.42
C GLN A 29 -4.69 -5.64 9.08
N GLY A 30 -5.48 -6.11 10.06
CA GLY A 30 -6.48 -5.27 10.73
C GLY A 30 -5.91 -4.03 11.42
N SER A 31 -4.67 -4.09 11.91
CA SER A 31 -3.93 -2.95 12.48
C SER A 31 -3.60 -1.89 11.42
N GLU A 32 -3.17 -2.32 10.23
CA GLU A 32 -2.85 -1.44 9.10
C GLU A 32 -4.10 -0.76 8.55
N VAL A 33 -5.24 -1.44 8.53
CA VAL A 33 -6.53 -0.84 8.13
C VAL A 33 -6.88 0.33 9.05
N LYS A 34 -6.65 0.19 10.36
CA LYS A 34 -6.85 1.30 11.31
C LYS A 34 -5.87 2.44 11.05
N ALA A 35 -4.59 2.15 10.83
CA ALA A 35 -3.57 3.16 10.55
C ALA A 35 -3.86 3.96 9.27
N LEU A 36 -4.29 3.27 8.22
CA LEU A 36 -4.71 3.87 6.96
C LEU A 36 -5.94 4.77 7.15
N ARG A 37 -6.95 4.31 7.89
CA ARG A 37 -8.12 5.15 8.21
C ARG A 37 -7.75 6.40 9.02
N ALA A 38 -6.69 6.32 9.83
CA ALA A 38 -6.11 7.46 10.55
C ALA A 38 -5.16 8.33 9.70
N ARG A 39 -5.04 8.08 8.38
CA ARG A 39 -4.13 8.77 7.45
C ARG A 39 -2.65 8.72 7.86
N ARG A 40 -2.25 7.65 8.54
CA ARG A 40 -0.88 7.40 8.98
C ARG A 40 -0.12 6.52 7.98
N SER A 41 -0.10 6.90 6.71
CA SER A 41 0.66 6.20 5.68
C SER A 41 1.40 7.15 4.75
N ASN A 42 2.52 6.66 4.23
CA ASN A 42 3.35 7.35 3.27
C ASN A 42 3.75 6.37 2.15
N LEU A 43 3.54 6.79 0.91
CA LEU A 43 3.85 6.03 -0.30
C LEU A 43 5.07 6.61 -1.04
N ASN A 44 5.80 7.54 -0.42
CA ASN A 44 7.06 8.05 -0.96
C ASN A 44 8.04 6.90 -1.15
N ASP A 45 8.66 6.84 -2.34
CA ASP A 45 9.63 5.82 -2.74
C ASP A 45 9.10 4.37 -2.68
N ALA A 46 7.77 4.19 -2.59
CA ALA A 46 7.12 2.90 -2.68
C ALA A 46 7.03 2.46 -4.15
N TYR A 47 7.28 1.18 -4.41
CA TYR A 47 7.24 0.60 -5.74
C TYR A 47 6.65 -0.81 -5.73
N CYS A 48 6.16 -1.24 -6.88
CA CYS A 48 5.66 -2.60 -7.06
C CYS A 48 6.77 -3.50 -7.61
N ARG A 49 6.96 -4.69 -7.02
CA ARG A 49 7.93 -5.68 -7.47
C ARG A 49 7.31 -7.07 -7.50
N PHE A 50 7.65 -7.84 -8.52
CA PHE A 50 7.30 -9.26 -8.58
C PHE A 50 8.21 -10.08 -7.68
N ILE A 51 7.61 -10.85 -6.77
CA ILE A 51 8.30 -11.77 -5.87
C ILE A 51 7.62 -13.12 -6.04
N LYS A 52 8.36 -14.13 -6.52
CA LYS A 52 7.85 -15.51 -6.72
C LYS A 52 6.57 -15.59 -7.58
N GLY A 53 6.44 -14.72 -8.59
CA GLY A 53 5.28 -14.69 -9.48
C GLY A 53 4.07 -13.92 -8.94
N GLU A 54 4.20 -13.26 -7.79
CA GLU A 54 3.17 -12.42 -7.20
C GLU A 54 3.63 -10.96 -7.16
N LEU A 55 2.71 -10.01 -7.35
CA LEU A 55 3.04 -8.59 -7.25
C LEU A 55 2.96 -8.12 -5.80
N HIS A 56 4.00 -7.44 -5.33
CA HIS A 56 4.06 -6.87 -3.99
C HIS A 56 4.33 -5.37 -4.04
N LEU A 57 3.61 -4.61 -3.22
CA LEU A 57 3.94 -3.23 -2.89
C LEU A 57 5.04 -3.23 -1.82
N VAL A 58 6.20 -2.71 -2.19
CA VAL A 58 7.41 -2.66 -1.36
C VAL A 58 7.70 -1.22 -0.96
N ASN A 59 8.30 -1.03 0.21
CA ASN A 59 8.74 0.27 0.74
C ASN A 59 7.61 1.28 1.04
N ALA A 60 6.35 0.85 0.93
CA ALA A 60 5.22 1.60 1.46
C ALA A 60 5.29 1.65 2.99
N HIS A 61 5.30 2.84 3.55
CA HIS A 61 5.37 3.06 4.98
C HIS A 61 3.96 3.23 5.55
N ILE A 62 3.53 2.31 6.41
CA ILE A 62 2.29 2.45 7.18
C ILE A 62 2.69 2.50 8.65
N ALA A 63 2.44 3.63 9.29
CA ALA A 63 2.90 3.84 10.65
C ALA A 63 2.07 3.01 11.64
N HIS A 64 2.71 2.58 12.72
CA HIS A 64 2.00 1.93 13.80
C HIS A 64 1.08 2.89 14.55
N LEU A 65 -0.06 2.35 14.94
CA LEU A 65 -0.92 2.99 15.93
C LEU A 65 -0.57 2.44 17.30
N GLU A 66 -0.29 3.31 18.26
CA GLU A 66 -0.07 2.94 19.67
C GLU A 66 -1.29 2.24 20.27
N THR A 67 -2.48 2.49 19.72
CA THR A 67 -3.75 1.87 20.10
C THR A 67 -3.97 0.49 19.48
N ALA A 68 -3.09 0.05 18.56
CA ALA A 68 -3.16 -1.28 17.97
C ALA A 68 -2.46 -2.30 18.89
N ASN A 69 -3.03 -3.49 18.98
CA ASN A 69 -2.45 -4.57 19.76
C ASN A 69 -1.06 -4.95 19.21
N ARG A 70 -0.03 -4.89 20.07
CA ARG A 70 1.38 -5.16 19.74
C ARG A 70 1.61 -6.52 19.08
N HIS A 71 0.75 -7.52 19.32
CA HIS A 71 0.84 -8.83 18.67
C HIS A 71 0.53 -8.79 17.16
N PHE A 72 -0.17 -7.75 16.67
CA PHE A 72 -0.54 -7.57 15.26
C PHE A 72 0.20 -6.40 14.61
N THR A 73 1.27 -5.93 15.23
CA THR A 73 2.19 -4.91 14.71
C THR A 73 3.14 -5.59 13.73
N LYS A 74 3.04 -5.25 12.44
CA LYS A 74 3.94 -5.73 11.38
C LYS A 74 5.17 -4.82 11.31
N ASP A 75 6.09 -5.07 10.38
CA ASP A 75 7.07 -4.04 10.03
C ASP A 75 6.37 -2.94 9.19
N GLU A 76 6.66 -1.67 9.45
CA GLU A 76 6.03 -0.51 8.79
C GLU A 76 6.21 -0.56 7.27
N ARG A 77 7.36 -1.09 6.83
CA ARG A 77 7.76 -1.22 5.43
C ARG A 77 7.64 -2.63 4.87
N ALA A 78 6.93 -3.51 5.57
CA ALA A 78 6.72 -4.88 5.10
C ALA A 78 6.13 -4.91 3.68
N PRO A 79 6.59 -5.84 2.81
CA PRO A 79 6.03 -6.01 1.48
C PRO A 79 4.59 -6.51 1.58
N ARG A 80 3.67 -5.82 0.90
CA ARG A 80 2.23 -6.13 0.92
C ARG A 80 1.81 -6.70 -0.43
N LYS A 81 1.19 -7.88 -0.41
CA LYS A 81 0.72 -8.55 -1.63
C LYS A 81 -0.38 -7.73 -2.29
N LEU A 82 -0.27 -7.58 -3.61
CA LEU A 82 -1.28 -6.98 -4.46
C LEU A 82 -2.04 -8.09 -5.20
N LEU A 83 -3.34 -7.88 -5.36
CA LEU A 83 -4.27 -8.78 -6.02
C LEU A 83 -4.72 -8.09 -7.31
N LEU A 84 -4.28 -8.62 -8.44
CA LEU A 84 -4.66 -8.19 -9.78
C LEU A 84 -5.28 -9.36 -10.55
N HIS A 85 -5.99 -9.05 -11.62
CA HIS A 85 -6.45 -10.08 -12.55
C HIS A 85 -5.26 -10.73 -13.26
N LYS A 86 -5.31 -12.04 -13.49
CA LYS A 86 -4.25 -12.78 -14.21
C LYS A 86 -3.91 -12.21 -15.60
N LYS A 87 -4.85 -11.51 -16.25
CA LYS A 87 -4.62 -10.86 -17.56
C LYS A 87 -3.83 -9.55 -17.45
N GLN A 88 -3.69 -8.99 -16.24
CA GLN A 88 -3.01 -7.74 -15.94
C GLN A 88 -1.67 -7.96 -15.19
N LEU A 89 -1.36 -9.23 -14.85
CA LEU A 89 -0.11 -9.65 -14.21
C LEU A 89 0.93 -10.04 -15.26
#